data_AF-A0A4R3NB74-F1
#
_entry.id   AF-A0A4R3NB74-F1
#
_cell.length_a   1.000
_cell.length_b   1.000
_cell.length_c   1.000
_cell.angle_alpha   90.00
_cell.angle_beta   90.00
_cell.angle_gamma   90.00
#
_symmetry.space_group_name_H-M   'P 1'
#
loop_
_entity.id
_entity.type
_entity.pdbx_description
1 polymer ?
#
loop_
_entity_poly.entity_id
_entity_poly.type
_entity_poly.pdbx_seq_one_letter_code
_entity_poly.pdbx_strand_id
1 'polypeptide(L)'
;MGKKRLIVGILIFIIVTFCSTIIWMKNHNIIDDEFSKITIINHNEVVEITDRERIKTMINKMNNSPRDITLPIFSGFRYDSVGEFGKLTFKNENEVKEFVYILENGNVITKYFVIKTSFHF
;
A
#
# COMPACT_ATOMS: atom_id res chain seq x y z
N MET A 1 -0.98 -38.67 25.34
CA MET A 1 0.08 -37.84 24.73
C MET A 1 -0.27 -37.29 23.33
N GLY A 2 -1.06 -37.98 22.50
CA GLY A 2 -1.35 -37.54 21.11
C GLY A 2 -2.05 -36.19 20.95
N LYS A 3 -3.05 -35.86 21.79
CA LYS A 3 -3.80 -34.59 21.68
C LYS A 3 -2.94 -33.35 21.92
N LYS A 4 -1.98 -33.40 22.85
CA LYS A 4 -1.05 -32.29 23.14
C LYS A 4 -0.07 -32.05 21.98
N ARG A 5 0.42 -33.12 21.34
CA ARG A 5 1.28 -33.02 20.14
C ARG A 5 0.53 -32.45 18.93
N LEU A 6 -0.75 -32.80 18.79
CA LEU A 6 -1.61 -32.26 17.72
C LEU A 6 -1.86 -30.76 17.90
N ILE A 7 -2.16 -30.30 19.12
CA ILE A 7 -2.34 -28.87 19.44
C ILE A 7 -1.05 -28.07 19.16
N VAL A 8 0.11 -28.58 19.58
CA VAL A 8 1.41 -27.94 19.29
C VAL A 8 1.66 -27.87 17.79
N GLY A 9 1.34 -28.93 17.04
CA GLY A 9 1.45 -28.94 15.57
C GLY A 9 0.58 -27.87 14.90
N ILE A 10 -0.69 -27.73 15.34
CA ILE A 10 -1.60 -26.69 14.82
C ILE A 10 -1.07 -25.29 15.15
N LEU A 11 -0.57 -25.08 16.36
CA LEU A 11 -0.03 -23.78 16.77
C LEU A 11 1.18 -23.38 15.90
N ILE A 12 2.10 -24.30 15.65
CA ILE A 12 3.25 -24.07 14.77
C ILE A 12 2.79 -23.77 13.34
N PHE A 13 1.79 -24.52 12.83
CA PHE A 13 1.25 -24.28 11.49
C PHE A 13 0.62 -22.87 11.36
N ILE A 14 -0.12 -22.41 12.37
CA ILE A 14 -0.68 -21.05 12.41
C ILE A 14 0.45 -20.00 12.40
N ILE A 15 1.51 -20.21 13.19
CA ILE A 15 2.64 -19.28 13.25
C ILE A 15 3.36 -19.23 11.89
N VAL A 16 3.64 -20.38 11.28
CA VAL A 16 4.34 -20.45 9.99
C VAL A 16 3.52 -19.79 8.88
N THR A 17 2.21 -20.06 8.83
CA THR A 17 1.32 -19.44 7.84
C THR A 17 1.25 -17.93 8.02
N PHE A 18 1.11 -17.44 9.26
CA PHE A 18 1.10 -16.01 9.56
C PHE A 18 2.42 -15.29 9.23
N CYS A 19 3.56 -15.89 9.57
CA CYS A 19 4.87 -15.35 9.19
C CYS A 19 5.04 -15.31 7.66
N SER A 20 4.59 -16.36 6.97
CA SER A 20 4.66 -16.43 5.50
C SER A 20 3.82 -15.34 4.84
N THR A 21 2.62 -15.05 5.36
CA THR A 21 1.79 -13.95 4.85
C THR A 21 2.43 -12.59 5.08
N ILE A 22 3.07 -12.36 6.23
CA ILE A 22 3.79 -11.10 6.50
C ILE A 22 4.97 -10.93 5.53
N ILE A 23 5.76 -11.98 5.31
CA ILE A 23 6.89 -11.95 4.38
C ILE A 23 6.39 -11.69 2.95
N TRP A 24 5.30 -12.35 2.54
CA TRP A 24 4.69 -12.12 1.24
C TRP A 24 4.20 -10.67 1.10
N MET A 25 3.48 -10.14 2.08
CA MET A 25 3.03 -8.74 2.09
C MET A 25 4.19 -7.74 2.08
N LYS A 26 5.36 -8.09 2.61
CA LYS A 26 6.57 -7.25 2.56
C LYS A 26 7.28 -7.25 1.20
N ASN A 27 7.16 -8.33 0.44
CA ASN A 27 7.88 -8.48 -0.83
C ASN A 27 6.99 -8.32 -2.07
N HIS A 28 5.67 -8.46 -1.95
CA HIS A 28 4.75 -8.35 -3.08
C HIS A 28 4.67 -6.90 -3.58
N ASN A 29 4.66 -6.62 -4.89
CA ASN A 29 4.56 -5.22 -5.32
C ASN A 29 3.20 -4.64 -4.92
N ILE A 30 3.17 -3.32 -4.69
CA ILE A 30 1.92 -2.58 -4.49
C ILE A 30 1.22 -2.38 -5.84
N ILE A 31 2.03 -2.25 -6.89
CA ILE A 31 1.62 -1.96 -8.25
C ILE A 31 2.41 -2.91 -9.16
N ASP A 32 1.75 -3.96 -9.65
CA ASP A 32 2.39 -5.02 -10.45
C ASP A 32 2.49 -4.71 -11.96
N ASP A 33 1.75 -3.72 -12.47
CA ASP A 33 1.57 -3.53 -13.91
C ASP A 33 2.27 -2.29 -14.51
N GLU A 34 2.51 -2.35 -15.81
CA GLU A 34 2.88 -1.19 -16.62
C GLU A 34 1.64 -0.32 -16.86
N PHE A 35 1.62 0.86 -16.22
CA PHE A 35 0.55 1.84 -16.39
C PHE A 35 0.92 2.87 -17.44
N SER A 36 -0.05 3.29 -18.25
CA SER A 36 0.15 4.30 -19.28
C SER A 36 -0.14 5.72 -18.78
N LYS A 37 -0.83 5.84 -17.65
CA LYS A 37 -1.21 7.12 -17.05
C LYS A 37 -1.33 7.03 -15.53
N ILE A 38 -0.84 8.07 -14.85
CA ILE A 38 -1.10 8.35 -13.44
C ILE A 38 -1.88 9.66 -13.35
N THR A 39 -3.00 9.65 -12.64
CA THR A 39 -3.74 10.85 -12.26
C THR A 39 -3.60 11.05 -10.76
N ILE A 40 -3.14 12.23 -10.35
CA ILE A 40 -3.02 12.66 -8.95
C ILE A 40 -4.07 13.75 -8.73
N ILE A 41 -4.97 13.54 -7.77
CA ILE A 41 -5.95 14.54 -7.36
C ILE A 41 -5.58 14.98 -5.94
N ASN A 42 -5.34 16.26 -5.73
CA ASN A 42 -5.03 16.84 -4.42
C ASN A 42 -5.72 18.20 -4.28
N HIS A 43 -6.61 18.39 -3.31
CA HIS A 43 -7.30 19.68 -3.05
C HIS A 43 -7.85 20.41 -4.30
N ASN A 44 -8.45 19.65 -5.23
CA ASN A 44 -8.96 20.11 -6.52
C ASN A 44 -7.92 20.38 -7.63
N GLU A 45 -6.63 20.18 -7.36
CA GLU A 45 -5.62 20.09 -8.41
C GLU A 45 -5.60 18.68 -8.98
N VAL A 46 -5.71 18.59 -10.31
CA VAL A 46 -5.60 17.35 -11.05
C VAL A 46 -4.31 17.39 -11.86
N VAL A 47 -3.35 16.58 -11.49
CA VAL A 47 -2.09 16.40 -12.23
C VAL A 47 -2.15 15.08 -12.97
N GLU A 48 -2.01 15.14 -14.28
CA GLU A 48 -1.90 13.95 -15.12
C GLU A 48 -0.46 13.76 -15.58
N ILE A 49 0.05 12.55 -15.35
CA ILE A 49 1.38 12.14 -15.78
C ILE A 49 1.20 11.02 -16.80
N THR A 50 1.69 11.25 -18.02
CA THR A 50 1.68 10.29 -19.14
C THR A 50 3.09 9.89 -19.59
N ASP A 51 4.13 10.50 -19.00
CA ASP A 51 5.52 10.17 -19.25
C ASP A 51 5.87 8.80 -18.67
N ARG A 52 6.24 7.85 -19.53
CA ARG A 52 6.50 6.46 -19.14
C ARG A 52 7.66 6.30 -18.15
N GLU A 53 8.73 7.05 -18.31
CA GLU A 53 9.90 6.95 -17.40
C GLU A 53 9.57 7.52 -16.03
N ARG A 54 8.80 8.61 -15.98
CA ARG A 54 8.31 9.20 -14.73
C ARG A 54 7.32 8.29 -14.01
N ILE A 55 6.40 7.65 -14.74
CA ILE A 55 5.47 6.65 -14.21
C ILE A 55 6.24 5.47 -13.62
N LYS A 56 7.19 4.90 -14.39
CA LYS A 56 8.03 3.80 -13.94
C LYS A 56 8.83 4.14 -12.68
N THR A 57 9.37 5.36 -12.61
CA THR A 57 10.10 5.84 -11.43
C THR A 57 9.19 5.94 -10.21
N MET A 58 7.96 6.43 -10.36
CA MET A 58 6.99 6.51 -9.27
C MET A 58 6.55 5.13 -8.78
N ILE A 59 6.22 4.22 -9.69
CA ILE A 59 5.87 2.83 -9.38
C ILE A 59 7.03 2.16 -8.64
N ASN A 60 8.26 2.32 -9.13
CA ASN A 60 9.44 1.73 -8.53
C ASN A 60 9.68 2.26 -7.11
N LYS A 61 9.48 3.57 -6.87
CA LYS A 61 9.55 4.16 -5.54
C LYS A 61 8.47 3.61 -4.61
N MET A 62 7.24 3.45 -5.08
CA MET A 62 6.15 2.89 -4.27
C MET A 62 6.40 1.43 -3.92
N ASN A 63 6.83 0.61 -4.89
CA ASN A 63 7.06 -0.81 -4.68
C ASN A 63 8.24 -1.09 -3.73
N ASN A 64 9.32 -0.30 -3.82
CA ASN A 64 10.51 -0.46 -2.97
C ASN A 64 10.48 0.36 -1.67
N SER A 65 9.45 1.19 -1.46
CA SER A 65 9.34 1.95 -0.22
C SER A 65 9.16 1.00 0.98
N PRO A 66 9.86 1.24 2.11
CA PRO A 66 9.71 0.41 3.29
C PRO A 66 8.27 0.46 3.78
N ARG A 67 7.66 -0.73 3.88
CA ARG A 67 6.29 -0.90 4.35
C ARG A 67 6.25 -0.97 5.86
N ASP A 68 5.55 -0.02 6.46
CA ASP A 68 5.20 -0.10 7.87
C ASP A 68 3.87 -0.85 8.00
N ILE A 69 3.95 -2.09 8.50
CA ILE A 69 2.79 -2.98 8.74
C ILE A 69 2.44 -2.98 10.23
N THR A 70 2.90 -1.99 11.00
CA THR A 70 2.27 -1.73 12.30
C THR A 70 0.81 -1.38 12.00
N LEU A 71 -0.04 -2.40 12.08
CA LEU A 71 -1.48 -2.25 11.97
C LEU A 71 -1.86 -1.08 12.89
N PRO A 72 -2.63 -0.10 12.41
CA PRO A 72 -3.17 0.93 13.26
C PRO A 72 -4.24 0.33 14.18
N ILE A 73 -3.85 -0.59 15.06
CA ILE A 73 -4.71 -1.19 16.09
C ILE A 73 -5.09 -0.12 17.12
N PHE A 74 -4.29 0.96 17.23
CA PHE A 74 -4.49 2.05 18.18
C PHE A 74 -4.87 3.41 17.55
N SER A 75 -4.86 3.55 16.22
CA SER A 75 -5.47 4.72 15.57
C SER A 75 -6.71 4.23 14.87
N GLY A 76 -7.87 4.33 15.55
CA GLY A 76 -9.18 3.97 15.00
C GLY A 76 -9.33 4.47 13.56
N PHE A 77 -10.06 3.71 12.72
CA PHE A 77 -10.26 3.94 11.29
C PHE A 77 -9.99 5.39 10.88
N ARG A 78 -8.73 5.71 10.51
CA ARG A 78 -8.26 7.07 10.19
C ARG A 78 -9.01 7.72 9.00
N TYR A 79 -9.92 6.96 8.40
CA TYR A 79 -10.82 7.36 7.32
C TYR A 79 -12.04 8.16 7.77
N ASP A 80 -12.44 8.07 9.04
CA ASP A 80 -13.66 8.76 9.52
C ASP A 80 -13.41 10.23 9.91
N SER A 81 -12.15 10.65 10.05
CA SER A 81 -11.79 12.05 10.28
C SER A 81 -11.51 12.74 8.94
N VAL A 82 -12.46 13.57 8.53
CA VAL A 82 -12.40 14.68 7.56
C VAL A 82 -10.98 15.27 7.38
N GLY A 83 -10.13 14.60 6.61
CA GLY A 83 -8.77 15.02 6.34
C GLY A 83 -8.52 14.91 4.84
N GLU A 84 -8.28 16.06 4.20
CA GLU A 84 -7.50 16.26 2.98
C GLU A 84 -7.15 14.97 2.20
N PHE A 85 -8.15 14.42 1.49
CA PHE A 85 -8.01 13.19 0.72
C PHE A 85 -7.43 13.47 -0.65
N GLY A 86 -6.27 12.89 -0.95
CA GLY A 86 -5.75 12.78 -2.30
C GLY A 86 -6.15 11.46 -2.97
N LYS A 87 -6.25 11.44 -4.30
CA LYS A 87 -6.50 10.21 -5.07
C LYS A 87 -5.40 9.99 -6.11
N LEU A 88 -4.78 8.82 -6.06
CA LEU A 88 -3.83 8.32 -7.05
C LEU A 88 -4.52 7.25 -7.89
N THR A 89 -4.75 7.54 -9.17
CA THR A 89 -5.35 6.60 -10.12
C THR A 89 -4.31 6.19 -11.15
N PHE A 90 -4.01 4.89 -11.19
CA PHE A 90 -3.18 4.24 -12.20
C PHE A 90 -4.10 3.60 -13.24
N LYS A 91 -3.92 3.91 -14.52
CA LYS A 91 -4.75 3.37 -15.60
C LYS A 91 -3.90 2.84 -16.76
N ASN A 92 -4.29 1.68 -17.27
CA ASN A 92 -3.87 1.16 -18.57
C ASN A 92 -5.12 0.73 -19.38
N GLU A 93 -4.93 -0.01 -20.48
CA GLU A 93 -6.04 -0.47 -21.33
C GLU A 93 -6.93 -1.53 -20.65
N ASN A 94 -6.39 -2.28 -19.69
CA ASN A 94 -7.03 -3.47 -19.10
C ASN A 94 -7.41 -3.29 -17.63
N GLU A 95 -6.85 -2.30 -16.94
CA GLU A 95 -6.94 -2.15 -15.49
C GLU A 95 -6.93 -0.67 -15.05
N VAL A 96 -7.69 -0.41 -13.98
CA VAL A 96 -7.66 0.83 -13.21
C VAL A 96 -7.42 0.47 -11.74
N LYS A 97 -6.32 0.97 -11.17
CA LYS A 97 -6.01 0.86 -9.74
C LYS A 97 -6.09 2.23 -9.09
N GLU A 98 -6.92 2.36 -8.05
CA GLU A 98 -7.11 3.62 -7.32
C GLU A 98 -6.64 3.49 -5.87
N PHE A 99 -5.87 4.48 -5.42
CA PHE A 99 -5.40 4.62 -4.06
C PHE A 99 -5.90 5.95 -3.51
N VAL A 100 -6.78 5.89 -2.50
CA VAL A 100 -7.10 7.05 -1.68
C VAL A 100 -6.03 7.17 -0.62
N TYR A 101 -5.42 8.35 -0.52
CA TYR A 101 -4.35 8.61 0.43
C TYR A 101 -4.55 9.90 1.23
N ILE A 102 -3.95 9.92 2.40
CA ILE A 102 -3.71 11.13 3.19
C ILE A 102 -2.22 11.46 3.07
N LEU A 103 -1.89 12.72 2.78
CA LEU A 103 -0.51 13.21 2.85
C LEU A 103 -0.23 13.74 4.23
N GLU A 104 0.50 12.95 5.01
CA GLU A 104 1.02 13.39 6.30
C GLU A 104 2.55 13.46 6.18
N ASN A 105 3.11 14.67 6.21
CA ASN A 105 4.55 14.91 6.11
C ASN A 105 5.22 14.28 4.86
N GLY A 106 4.53 14.29 3.71
CA GLY A 106 5.02 13.74 2.43
C GLY A 106 4.93 12.21 2.28
N ASN A 107 4.33 11.51 3.25
CA ASN A 107 4.07 10.07 3.16
C ASN A 107 2.67 9.80 2.62
N VAL A 108 2.53 8.74 1.83
CA VAL A 108 1.26 8.28 1.28
C VAL A 108 0.66 7.25 2.24
N ILE A 109 -0.41 7.62 2.93
CA ILE A 109 -1.13 6.72 3.85
C ILE A 109 -2.29 6.07 3.10
N THR A 110 -2.24 4.76 2.89
CA THR A 110 -3.31 3.96 2.29
C THR A 110 -4.14 3.23 3.35
N LYS A 111 -5.19 2.51 2.94
CA LYS A 111 -6.13 1.84 3.87
C LYS A 111 -5.46 0.77 4.73
N TYR A 112 -4.39 0.21 4.20
CA TYR A 112 -3.73 -0.95 4.78
C TYR A 112 -2.31 -0.63 5.24
N PHE A 113 -1.65 0.40 4.66
CA PHE A 113 -0.23 0.67 4.88
C PHE A 113 0.10 2.16 4.84
N VAL A 114 1.12 2.55 5.60
CA VAL A 114 1.85 3.80 5.39
C VAL A 114 3.00 3.55 4.43
N ILE A 115 3.03 4.26 3.31
CA ILE A 115 4.10 4.21 2.31
C ILE A 115 4.98 5.45 2.51
N LYS A 116 6.23 5.24 2.90
CA LYS A 116 7.19 6.33 3.13
C LYS A 116 7.76 6.80 1.81
N THR A 117 7.12 7.80 1.22
CA THR A 117 7.44 8.28 -0.14
C THR A 117 8.19 9.60 -0.17
N SER A 118 8.13 10.40 0.90
CA SER A 118 8.69 11.77 0.97
C SER A 118 8.36 12.62 -0.26
N PHE A 119 7.15 12.46 -0.79
CA PHE A 119 6.72 13.24 -1.92
C PHE A 119 6.42 14.67 -1.47
N HIS A 120 7.09 15.62 -2.14
CA HIS A 120 6.76 17.04 -2.10
C HIS A 120 6.18 17.37 -3.47
N PHE A 121 4.87 17.58 -3.52
CA PHE A 121 4.16 18.09 -4.69
C PHE A 121 3.93 19.58 -4.47
#